data_AF-A0A0B1SNS1-F1
#
_entry.id   AF-A0A0B1SNS1-F1
#
_cell.length_a   1.000
_cell.length_b   1.000
_cell.length_c   1.000
_cell.angle_alpha   90.00
_cell.angle_beta   90.00
_cell.angle_gamma   90.00
#
_symmetry.space_group_name_H-M   'P 1'
#
loop_
_entity.id
_entity.type
_entity.pdbx_description
1 polymer ?
#
loop_
_entity_poly.entity_id
_entity_poly.type
_entity_poly.pdbx_seq_one_letter_code
_entity_poly.pdbx_strand_id
1 'polypeptide(L)'
;MHNIAFRNQSNMADWIFPNGTLVHVDNIDEAPEIIAIGVEELVDLNASNLVKASTTNQRLWTEGIRRVLHEHGSYILLVVEQLVGVCLFIFARPHLAPFIKDFAVSSVKTGMGGATGNKGSVAFRMVVHSTSFCFVCSHFAAGQNEVGVCLFIFARPHLAPFIKDFAVSSVKTGMGGATGNKGSVAFRMVVHSTSFCFVCSHFAAGQNEVKDRNEDFSSALRRIKFPQGREIESHDVVFWFGDFNYRFDNS
;
A
#
# COMPACT_ATOMS: atom_id res chain seq x y z
N MET A 1 0.50 20.75 22.57
CA MET A 1 0.22 21.54 21.36
C MET A 1 -0.65 20.67 20.47
N HIS A 2 -1.93 21.01 20.29
CA HIS A 2 -2.93 20.14 19.66
C HIS A 2 -2.72 20.09 18.14
N ASN A 3 -2.58 18.89 17.59
CA ASN A 3 -2.39 18.64 16.17
C ASN A 3 -3.70 18.92 15.42
N ILE A 4 -3.64 19.87 14.48
CA ILE A 4 -4.80 20.44 13.78
C ILE A 4 -5.34 19.49 12.70
N ALA A 5 -4.60 18.43 12.32
CA ALA A 5 -5.02 17.50 11.27
C ALA A 5 -5.85 16.29 11.75
N PHE A 6 -6.08 16.13 13.07
CA PHE A 6 -6.64 14.89 13.64
C PHE A 6 -7.60 15.14 14.81
N ARG A 7 -8.42 16.20 14.74
CA ARG A 7 -9.43 16.43 15.79
C ARG A 7 -10.57 15.40 15.67
N ASN A 8 -10.60 14.46 16.61
CA ASN A 8 -11.74 13.63 17.03
C ASN A 8 -12.14 12.36 16.25
N GLN A 9 -11.40 11.84 15.26
CA GLN A 9 -11.58 10.45 14.79
C GLN A 9 -10.26 9.79 14.36
N SER A 10 -10.19 8.45 14.47
CA SER A 10 -9.12 7.47 14.21
C SER A 10 -7.69 8.00 13.99
N ASN A 11 -6.77 7.63 14.88
CA ASN A 11 -5.35 7.93 14.71
C ASN A 11 -4.85 7.23 13.43
N MET A 12 -3.92 7.84 12.68
CA MET A 12 -3.27 7.18 11.54
C MET A 12 -2.63 5.83 11.93
N ALA A 13 -2.35 5.65 13.23
CA ALA A 13 -1.99 4.37 13.82
C ALA A 13 -3.03 3.29 13.54
N ASP A 14 -4.32 3.59 13.65
CA ASP A 14 -5.40 2.65 13.34
C ASP A 14 -5.52 2.34 11.83
N TRP A 15 -4.87 3.12 10.96
CA TRP A 15 -4.85 2.88 9.51
C TRP A 15 -3.71 1.94 9.11
N ILE A 16 -2.50 2.21 9.59
CA ILE A 16 -1.33 1.38 9.30
C ILE A 16 -1.34 0.15 10.22
N PHE A 17 -1.93 0.25 11.40
CA PHE A 17 -1.94 -0.79 12.44
C PHE A 17 -3.33 -0.88 13.11
N PRO A 18 -4.42 -1.19 12.38
CA PRO A 18 -5.75 -1.31 12.98
C PRO A 18 -5.76 -2.36 14.10
N ASN A 19 -6.28 -1.98 15.27
CA ASN A 19 -6.20 -2.73 16.54
C ASN A 19 -4.81 -2.75 17.20
N GLY A 20 -3.96 -1.77 16.89
CA GLY A 20 -2.64 -1.65 17.49
C GLY A 20 -1.59 -2.52 16.82
N THR A 21 -1.88 -3.19 15.70
CA THR A 21 -0.84 -3.77 14.83
C THR A 21 -1.37 -4.32 13.50
N LEU A 22 -0.60 -4.12 12.42
CA LEU A 22 -0.64 -4.83 11.14
C LEU A 22 -0.08 -6.26 11.28
N VAL A 23 0.49 -6.58 12.46
CA VAL A 23 1.12 -7.83 12.88
C VAL A 23 1.10 -7.85 14.41
N HIS A 24 0.33 -8.68 15.10
CA HIS A 24 0.51 -8.86 16.56
C HIS A 24 1.89 -9.48 16.80
N VAL A 25 2.94 -8.66 16.73
CA VAL A 25 4.31 -9.09 16.94
C VAL A 25 4.51 -9.13 18.45
N ASP A 26 4.30 -10.32 19.01
CA ASP A 26 4.80 -10.64 20.35
C ASP A 26 6.33 -10.47 20.41
N ASN A 27 7.00 -10.39 19.26
CA ASN A 27 8.43 -10.18 19.11
C ASN A 27 8.76 -9.22 17.94
N ILE A 28 9.51 -8.15 18.19
CA ILE A 28 9.94 -7.15 17.18
C ILE A 28 10.61 -7.75 15.93
N ASP A 29 11.12 -8.99 16.06
CA ASP A 29 11.77 -9.78 15.01
C ASP A 29 10.85 -10.21 13.84
N GLU A 30 9.51 -10.12 13.94
CA GLU A 30 8.60 -10.54 12.84
C GLU A 30 7.94 -9.37 12.08
N ALA A 31 8.29 -8.12 12.39
CA ALA A 31 7.75 -6.97 11.68
C ALA A 31 8.44 -6.73 10.32
N PRO A 32 7.75 -6.15 9.31
CA PRO A 32 8.29 -6.03 7.95
C PRO A 32 9.65 -5.33 7.87
N GLU A 33 10.54 -5.85 7.02
CA GLU A 33 11.85 -5.23 6.76
C GLU A 33 11.74 -3.97 5.89
N ILE A 34 10.80 -3.98 4.95
CA ILE A 34 10.50 -2.89 4.01
C ILE A 34 8.99 -2.68 3.99
N ILE A 35 8.57 -1.43 4.10
CA ILE A 35 7.17 -1.01 3.98
C ILE A 35 7.05 -0.09 2.78
N ALA A 36 6.20 -0.44 1.82
CA ALA A 36 5.91 0.35 0.64
C ALA A 36 4.43 0.75 0.62
N ILE A 37 4.14 2.05 0.70
CA ILE A 37 2.78 2.59 0.77
C ILE A 37 2.53 3.42 -0.49
N GLY A 38 1.60 2.96 -1.33
CA GLY A 38 1.06 3.75 -2.44
C GLY A 38 -0.24 4.42 -2.04
N VAL A 39 -0.38 5.71 -2.32
CA VAL A 39 -1.59 6.50 -2.07
C VAL A 39 -2.02 7.13 -3.39
N GLU A 40 -3.33 7.09 -3.64
CA GLU A 40 -3.98 7.69 -4.80
C GLU A 40 -4.92 8.81 -4.33
N GLU A 41 -5.27 9.72 -5.25
CA GLU A 41 -6.12 10.88 -4.94
C GLU A 41 -5.62 11.76 -3.78
N LEU A 42 -4.30 11.85 -3.63
CA LEU A 42 -3.64 12.66 -2.59
C LEU A 42 -4.03 14.16 -2.61
N VAL A 43 -4.55 14.64 -3.74
CA VAL A 43 -4.90 16.03 -3.98
C VAL A 43 -6.26 16.09 -4.65
N ASP A 44 -7.20 16.84 -4.06
CA ASP A 44 -8.47 17.16 -4.70
C ASP A 44 -8.24 17.96 -5.98
N LEU A 45 -8.86 17.54 -7.08
CA LEU A 45 -8.70 18.15 -8.41
C LEU A 45 -9.47 19.47 -8.57
N ASN A 46 -9.46 20.33 -7.55
CA ASN A 46 -9.96 21.71 -7.69
C ASN A 46 -8.83 22.62 -8.19
N ALA A 47 -9.02 23.14 -9.41
CA ALA A 47 -7.99 23.71 -10.28
C ALA A 47 -7.24 24.95 -9.76
N SER A 48 -7.59 25.49 -8.59
CA SER A 48 -7.03 26.77 -8.13
C SER A 48 -5.72 26.68 -7.35
N ASN A 49 -5.32 25.52 -6.80
CA ASN A 49 -4.12 25.43 -5.94
C ASN A 49 -3.36 24.08 -5.99
N LEU A 50 -3.41 23.37 -7.13
CA LEU A 50 -2.86 22.01 -7.29
C LEU A 50 -1.42 21.84 -6.77
N VAL A 51 -0.52 22.77 -7.08
CA VAL A 51 0.92 22.65 -6.76
C VAL A 51 1.20 22.82 -5.26
N LYS A 52 0.57 23.82 -4.62
CA LYS A 52 0.79 24.09 -3.18
C LYS A 52 0.12 23.03 -2.30
N ALA A 53 -1.11 22.62 -2.64
CA ALA A 53 -1.84 21.58 -1.92
C ALA A 53 -1.12 20.22 -2.01
N SER A 54 -0.57 19.89 -3.19
CA SER A 54 0.20 18.66 -3.43
C SER A 54 1.38 18.48 -2.48
N THR A 55 2.22 19.51 -2.31
CA THR A 55 3.37 19.44 -1.40
C THR A 55 3.00 19.44 0.08
N THR A 56 1.92 20.13 0.49
CA THR A 56 1.47 20.14 1.89
C THR A 56 0.94 18.78 2.29
N ASN A 57 0.06 18.21 1.47
CA ASN A 57 -0.56 16.90 1.72
C ASN A 57 0.48 15.78 1.79
N GLN A 58 1.47 15.78 0.88
CA GLN A 58 2.58 14.82 0.93
C GLN A 58 3.34 14.85 2.25
N ARG A 59 3.66 16.05 2.74
CA ARG A 59 4.39 16.23 4.02
C ARG A 59 3.56 15.75 5.20
N LEU A 60 2.26 16.04 5.21
CA LEU A 60 1.35 15.59 6.27
C LEU A 60 1.24 14.06 6.32
N TRP A 61 1.09 13.39 5.17
CA TRP A 61 1.15 11.92 5.15
C TRP A 61 2.50 11.41 5.61
N THR A 62 3.59 11.99 5.12
CA THR A 62 4.94 11.54 5.48
C THR A 62 5.12 11.57 7.00
N GLU A 63 4.75 12.68 7.64
CA GLU A 63 4.90 12.84 9.09
C GLU A 63 3.95 11.91 9.86
N GLY A 64 2.70 11.80 9.42
CA GLY A 64 1.75 10.88 10.03
C GLY A 64 2.23 9.43 9.94
N ILE A 65 2.64 8.98 8.76
CA ILE A 65 3.13 7.61 8.54
C ILE A 65 4.36 7.37 9.40
N ARG A 66 5.31 8.31 9.43
CA ARG A 66 6.52 8.20 10.26
C ARG A 66 6.21 8.08 11.74
N ARG A 67 5.30 8.91 12.26
CA ARG A 67 4.89 8.86 13.66
C ARG A 67 4.32 7.50 14.01
N VAL A 68 3.45 7.00 13.15
CA VAL A 68 2.81 5.70 13.32
C VAL A 68 3.83 4.57 13.24
N LEU A 69 4.70 4.56 12.23
CA LEU A 69 5.76 3.56 12.15
C LEU A 69 6.68 3.60 13.38
N HIS A 70 7.01 4.79 13.90
CA HIS A 70 7.83 4.96 15.10
C HIS A 70 7.18 4.35 16.36
N GLU A 71 5.85 4.35 16.46
CA GLU A 71 5.11 3.72 17.56
C GLU A 71 5.19 2.18 17.50
N HIS A 72 5.45 1.61 16.32
CA HIS A 72 5.44 0.16 16.08
C HIS A 72 6.81 -0.42 15.63
N GLY A 73 7.86 0.41 15.56
CA GLY A 73 9.21 -0.03 15.21
C GLY A 73 10.13 1.10 14.74
N SER A 74 11.42 0.82 14.60
CA SER A 74 12.35 1.77 13.98
C SER A 74 12.35 1.57 12.47
N TYR A 75 11.92 2.60 11.73
CA TYR A 75 11.95 2.66 10.27
C TYR A 75 12.55 3.98 9.79
N ILE A 76 13.34 3.92 8.73
CA ILE A 76 13.83 5.09 7.99
C ILE A 76 13.03 5.25 6.70
N LEU A 77 12.76 6.50 6.32
CA LEU A 77 12.16 6.83 5.04
C LEU A 77 13.24 6.78 3.94
N LEU A 78 13.06 5.90 2.95
CA LEU A 78 13.97 5.74 1.81
C LEU A 78 13.60 6.66 0.64
N VAL A 79 12.32 6.72 0.27
CA VAL A 79 11.85 7.56 -0.83
C VAL A 79 10.42 8.03 -0.62
N VAL A 80 10.13 9.23 -1.13
CA VAL A 80 8.78 9.72 -1.39
C VAL A 80 8.75 10.23 -2.83
N GLU A 81 8.00 9.57 -3.70
CA GLU A 81 7.84 9.97 -5.09
C GLU A 81 6.37 10.28 -5.36
N GLN A 82 6.06 11.44 -5.93
CA GLN A 82 4.69 11.88 -6.17
C GLN A 82 4.47 12.39 -7.58
N LEU A 83 3.37 11.95 -8.18
CA LEU A 83 2.81 12.48 -9.41
C LEU A 83 1.35 12.91 -9.18
N VAL A 84 1.16 14.22 -8.95
CA VAL A 84 -0.15 14.83 -8.66
C VAL A 84 -0.86 14.13 -7.49
N GLY A 85 -1.86 13.30 -7.75
CA GLY A 85 -2.61 12.57 -6.72
C GLY A 85 -2.00 11.21 -6.37
N VAL A 86 -1.02 10.73 -7.13
CA VAL A 86 -0.36 9.42 -6.89
C VAL A 86 0.91 9.65 -6.10
N CYS A 87 1.11 8.97 -4.99
CA CYS A 87 2.29 9.11 -4.15
C CYS A 87 2.75 7.75 -3.63
N LEU A 88 4.06 7.50 -3.68
CA LEU A 88 4.70 6.27 -3.21
C LEU A 88 5.69 6.61 -2.10
N PHE A 89 5.49 6.02 -0.93
CA PHE A 89 6.37 6.11 0.22
C PHE A 89 7.05 4.76 0.43
N ILE A 90 8.37 4.73 0.59
CA ILE A 90 9.10 3.51 0.93
C ILE A 90 9.87 3.74 2.22
N PHE A 91 9.69 2.83 3.18
CA PHE A 91 10.38 2.78 4.45
C PHE A 91 11.13 1.46 4.57
N ALA A 92 12.22 1.46 5.31
CA ALA A 92 12.96 0.24 5.63
C ALA A 92 13.49 0.28 7.06
N ARG A 93 13.80 -0.88 7.64
CA ARG A 93 14.50 -0.96 8.91
C ARG A 93 15.90 -0.35 8.80
N PRO A 94 16.38 0.41 9.82
CA PRO A 94 17.69 1.04 9.77
C PRO A 94 18.84 0.07 9.52
N HIS A 95 18.75 -1.16 10.03
CA HIS A 95 19.79 -2.17 9.88
C HIS A 95 19.89 -2.72 8.45
N LEU A 96 18.83 -2.60 7.65
CA LEU A 96 18.84 -2.98 6.23
C LEU A 96 19.56 -1.94 5.36
N ALA A 97 19.60 -0.68 5.79
CA ALA A 97 20.11 0.45 5.02
C ALA A 97 21.50 0.24 4.37
N PRO A 98 22.50 -0.38 5.05
CA PRO A 98 23.82 -0.64 4.45
C PRO A 98 23.78 -1.58 3.24
N PHE A 99 22.71 -2.36 3.08
CA PHE A 99 22.55 -3.36 2.03
C PHE A 99 21.69 -2.86 0.86
N ILE A 100 21.10 -1.67 0.96
CA ILE A 100 20.25 -1.09 -0.07
C ILE A 100 21.10 -0.19 -0.97
N LYS A 101 21.07 -0.44 -2.28
CA LYS A 101 21.85 0.29 -3.29
C LYS A 101 21.09 0.46 -4.59
N ASP A 102 21.67 1.24 -5.49
CA ASP A 102 21.23 1.41 -6.86
C ASP A 102 19.76 1.87 -6.92
N PHE A 103 19.52 3.12 -6.53
CA PHE A 103 18.19 3.72 -6.47
C PHE A 103 17.83 4.37 -7.80
N ALA A 104 16.59 4.19 -8.25
CA ALA A 104 16.05 5.01 -9.34
C ALA A 104 14.54 5.23 -9.15
N VAL A 105 14.07 6.41 -9.55
CA VAL A 105 12.65 6.75 -9.62
C VAL A 105 12.26 7.05 -11.06
N SER A 106 11.01 6.80 -11.40
CA SER A 106 10.42 7.16 -12.69
C SER A 106 8.95 7.46 -12.50
N SER A 107 8.44 8.47 -13.20
CA SER A 107 7.00 8.79 -13.19
C SER A 107 6.48 9.07 -14.60
N VAL A 108 5.25 8.65 -14.87
CA VAL A 108 4.60 8.78 -16.18
C VAL A 108 3.19 9.31 -16.00
N LYS A 109 2.85 10.38 -16.73
CA LYS A 109 1.49 10.94 -16.80
C LYS A 109 0.71 10.21 -17.88
N THR A 110 -0.54 9.85 -17.59
CA THR A 110 -1.43 9.17 -18.54
C THR A 110 -2.78 9.88 -18.71
N GLY A 111 -3.09 10.89 -17.90
CA GLY A 111 -4.33 11.67 -18.04
C GLY A 111 -4.40 12.44 -19.36
N MET A 112 -5.56 12.43 -20.00
CA MET A 112 -5.81 13.08 -21.31
C MET A 112 -4.72 12.81 -22.35
N GLY A 113 -4.33 11.55 -22.54
CA GLY A 113 -3.28 11.18 -23.51
C GLY A 113 -1.87 11.62 -23.10
N GLY A 114 -1.63 11.82 -21.81
CA GLY A 114 -0.36 12.29 -21.25
C GLY A 114 -0.30 13.80 -20.99
N ALA A 115 -1.33 14.56 -21.39
CA ALA A 115 -1.39 16.00 -21.21
C ALA A 115 -1.64 16.43 -19.76
N THR A 116 -2.29 15.60 -18.94
CA THR A 116 -2.55 15.89 -17.51
C THR A 116 -2.03 14.81 -16.58
N GLY A 117 -1.52 15.24 -15.43
CA GLY A 117 -0.94 14.33 -14.42
C GLY A 117 -1.94 13.75 -13.43
N ASN A 118 -3.24 13.99 -13.59
CA ASN A 118 -4.29 13.50 -12.68
C ASN A 118 -4.43 11.96 -12.68
N LYS A 119 -3.85 11.29 -13.68
CA LYS A 119 -3.70 9.84 -13.78
C LYS A 119 -2.27 9.56 -14.25
N GLY A 120 -1.72 8.45 -13.82
CA GLY A 120 -0.32 8.14 -14.10
C GLY A 120 0.24 7.10 -13.14
N SER A 121 1.56 6.96 -13.18
CA SER A 121 2.29 6.00 -12.38
C SER A 121 3.56 6.62 -11.82
N VAL A 122 3.89 6.25 -10.59
CA VAL A 122 5.20 6.47 -9.98
C VAL A 122 5.83 5.11 -9.72
N ALA A 123 7.12 4.99 -10.01
CA ALA A 123 7.90 3.79 -9.81
C ALA A 123 9.19 4.13 -9.06
N PHE A 124 9.56 3.27 -8.13
CA PHE A 124 10.84 3.30 -7.45
C PHE A 124 11.47 1.92 -7.53
N ARG A 125 12.76 1.87 -7.83
CA ARG A 125 13.54 0.64 -7.77
C ARG A 125 14.75 0.76 -6.85
N MET A 126 15.10 -0.36 -6.25
CA MET A 126 16.31 -0.53 -5.44
C MET A 126 16.84 -1.95 -5.57
N VAL A 127 18.10 -2.15 -5.20
CA VAL A 127 18.67 -3.48 -4.97
C VAL A 127 18.93 -3.62 -3.48
N VAL A 128 18.40 -4.68 -2.87
CA VAL A 128 18.69 -5.07 -1.48
C VAL A 128 19.58 -6.31 -1.53
N HIS A 129 20.79 -6.21 -0.99
CA HIS A 129 21.87 -7.19 -1.18
C HIS A 129 22.17 -7.44 -2.69
N SER A 130 21.59 -8.50 -3.24
CA SER A 130 21.69 -8.94 -4.63
C SER A 130 20.33 -9.00 -5.35
N THR A 131 19.24 -8.69 -4.67
CA THR A 131 17.87 -8.78 -5.20
C THR A 131 17.36 -7.41 -5.59
N SER A 132 16.93 -7.26 -6.85
CA SER A 132 16.29 -6.03 -7.32
C SER A 132 14.79 -6.02 -7.02
N PHE A 133 14.31 -4.93 -6.46
CA PHE A 133 12.90 -4.64 -6.21
C PHE A 133 12.46 -3.44 -7.07
N CYS A 134 11.25 -3.49 -7.60
CA CYS A 134 10.59 -2.36 -8.27
C CYS A 134 9.18 -2.24 -7.73
N PHE A 135 8.87 -1.08 -7.15
CA PHE A 135 7.58 -0.72 -6.59
C PHE A 135 6.92 0.24 -7.56
N VAL A 136 5.69 -0.05 -7.99
CA VAL A 136 4.95 0.76 -8.94
C VAL A 136 3.58 1.06 -8.37
N CYS A 137 3.28 2.33 -8.13
CA CYS A 137 1.95 2.80 -7.73
C CYS A 137 1.34 3.54 -8.93
N SER A 138 0.17 3.11 -9.39
CA SER A 138 -0.46 3.64 -10.59
C SER A 138 -1.94 3.91 -10.37
N HIS A 139 -2.39 5.08 -10.80
CA HIS A 139 -3.79 5.43 -10.83
C HIS A 139 -4.24 5.54 -12.29
N PHE A 140 -5.00 4.54 -12.76
CA PHE A 140 -5.56 4.49 -14.11
C PHE A 140 -7.00 5.01 -14.14
N ALA A 141 -7.53 5.25 -15.35
CA ALA A 141 -8.92 5.67 -15.50
C ALA A 141 -9.86 4.52 -15.12
N ALA A 142 -10.93 4.83 -14.37
CA ALA A 142 -11.96 3.85 -14.03
C ALA A 142 -12.75 3.45 -15.29
N GLY A 143 -12.83 2.14 -15.57
CA GLY A 143 -13.73 1.60 -16.59
C GLY A 143 -15.18 1.66 -16.09
N GLN A 144 -16.11 2.12 -16.93
CA GLN A 144 -17.52 2.34 -16.54
C GLN A 144 -18.31 1.02 -16.31
N ASN A 145 -17.78 -0.14 -16.74
CA ASN A 145 -18.56 -1.39 -16.81
C ASN A 145 -17.94 -2.58 -16.05
N GLU A 146 -16.77 -2.44 -15.44
CA GLU A 146 -16.11 -3.54 -14.70
C GLU A 146 -15.85 -3.11 -13.25
N VAL A 147 -16.53 -3.78 -12.32
CA VAL A 147 -16.41 -3.53 -10.89
C VAL A 147 -15.68 -4.72 -10.27
N GLY A 148 -14.44 -4.53 -9.82
CA GLY A 148 -13.67 -5.60 -9.20
C GLY A 148 -12.24 -5.22 -8.89
N VAL A 149 -11.61 -6.01 -8.02
CA VAL A 149 -10.17 -5.93 -7.74
C VAL A 149 -9.49 -7.02 -8.56
N CYS A 150 -8.48 -6.65 -9.34
CA CYS A 150 -7.69 -7.59 -10.11
C CYS A 150 -6.21 -7.49 -9.72
N LEU A 151 -5.53 -8.64 -9.68
CA LEU A 151 -4.12 -8.75 -9.35
C LEU A 151 -3.43 -9.55 -10.46
N PHE A 152 -2.48 -8.91 -11.14
CA PHE A 152 -1.66 -9.54 -12.17
C PHE A 152 -0.23 -9.70 -11.66
N ILE A 153 0.30 -10.92 -11.75
CA ILE A 153 1.68 -11.24 -11.36
C ILE A 153 2.43 -11.74 -12.59
N PHE A 154 3.52 -11.06 -12.94
CA PHE A 154 4.40 -11.43 -14.04
C PHE A 154 5.78 -11.77 -13.49
N ALA A 155 6.37 -12.84 -14.01
CA ALA A 155 7.74 -13.23 -13.68
C ALA A 155 8.57 -13.40 -14.96
N ARG A 156 9.86 -13.08 -14.90
CA ARG A 156 10.78 -13.36 -16.00
C ARG A 156 10.91 -14.88 -16.19
N PRO A 157 11.00 -15.40 -17.43
CA PRO A 157 11.04 -16.86 -17.67
C PRO A 157 12.14 -17.60 -16.91
N HIS A 158 13.32 -16.98 -16.70
CA HIS A 158 14.42 -17.61 -15.95
C HIS A 158 14.15 -17.73 -14.44
N LEU A 159 13.18 -17.00 -13.89
CA LEU A 159 12.75 -17.15 -12.50
C LEU A 159 11.74 -18.30 -12.33
N ALA A 160 11.05 -18.71 -13.40
CA ALA A 160 9.99 -19.72 -13.33
C ALA A 160 10.41 -21.04 -12.64
N PRO A 161 11.63 -21.59 -12.86
CA PRO A 161 12.07 -22.80 -12.17
C PRO A 161 12.21 -22.64 -10.64
N PHE A 162 12.31 -21.39 -10.15
CA PHE A 162 12.52 -21.08 -8.73
C PHE A 162 11.24 -20.62 -8.03
N ILE A 163 10.13 -20.45 -8.76
CA ILE A 163 8.83 -20.07 -8.22
C ILE A 163 8.05 -21.34 -7.87
N LYS A 164 7.65 -21.47 -6.60
CA LYS A 164 6.91 -22.62 -6.08
C LYS A 164 5.83 -22.21 -5.07
N ASP A 165 5.01 -23.17 -4.67
CA ASP A 165 3.96 -23.04 -3.66
C ASP A 165 3.01 -21.84 -3.85
N PHE A 166 2.70 -21.49 -5.10
CA PHE A 166 1.83 -20.35 -5.34
C PHE A 166 0.37 -20.68 -5.02
N ALA A 167 -0.36 -19.67 -4.53
CA ALA A 167 -1.79 -19.79 -4.20
C ALA A 167 -2.47 -18.43 -4.30
N VAL A 168 -3.77 -18.44 -4.56
CA VAL A 168 -4.62 -17.24 -4.62
C VAL A 168 -5.73 -17.38 -3.60
N SER A 169 -6.10 -16.27 -2.97
CA SER A 169 -7.24 -16.18 -2.06
C SER A 169 -7.88 -14.79 -2.20
N SER A 170 -9.17 -14.67 -1.93
CA SER A 170 -9.88 -13.39 -2.07
C SER A 170 -11.00 -13.28 -1.06
N VAL A 171 -11.26 -12.06 -0.60
CA VAL A 171 -12.38 -11.72 0.27
C VAL A 171 -13.23 -10.64 -0.39
N LYS A 172 -14.55 -10.78 -0.32
CA LYS A 172 -15.51 -9.74 -0.69
C LYS A 172 -15.98 -9.03 0.57
N THR A 173 -16.06 -7.70 0.52
CA THR A 173 -16.50 -6.88 1.66
C THR A 173 -17.64 -5.91 1.34
N GLY A 174 -17.99 -5.72 0.06
CA GLY A 174 -19.10 -4.85 -0.33
C GLY A 174 -20.44 -5.28 0.28
N MET A 175 -21.21 -4.33 0.84
CA MET A 175 -22.45 -4.59 1.58
C MET A 175 -22.33 -5.71 2.63
N GLY A 176 -21.27 -5.69 3.44
CA GLY A 176 -21.02 -6.74 4.44
C GLY A 176 -20.65 -8.10 3.83
N GLY A 177 -20.15 -8.10 2.58
CA GLY A 177 -19.78 -9.30 1.83
C GLY A 177 -20.81 -9.78 0.81
N ALA A 178 -21.95 -9.12 0.69
CA ALA A 178 -23.00 -9.46 -0.28
C ALA A 178 -22.67 -9.04 -1.72
N THR A 179 -21.84 -8.01 -1.93
CA THR A 179 -21.46 -7.51 -3.26
C THR A 179 -19.95 -7.60 -3.49
N GLY A 180 -19.54 -7.89 -4.72
CA GLY A 180 -18.14 -8.08 -5.11
C GLY A 180 -17.40 -6.80 -5.55
N ASN A 181 -18.02 -5.63 -5.42
CA ASN A 181 -17.46 -4.35 -5.85
C ASN A 181 -16.37 -3.79 -4.91
N LYS A 182 -16.23 -4.38 -3.71
CA LYS A 182 -15.23 -4.05 -2.69
C LYS A 182 -14.70 -5.35 -2.08
N GLY A 183 -13.44 -5.36 -1.70
CA GLY A 183 -12.77 -6.55 -1.19
C GLY A 183 -11.28 -6.56 -1.44
N SER A 184 -10.67 -7.73 -1.26
CA SER A 184 -9.23 -7.93 -1.46
C SER A 184 -8.96 -9.22 -2.22
N VAL A 185 -7.97 -9.19 -3.11
CA VAL A 185 -7.42 -10.37 -3.80
C VAL A 185 -5.96 -10.48 -3.40
N ALA A 186 -5.55 -11.67 -2.97
CA ALA A 186 -4.18 -11.96 -2.62
C ALA A 186 -3.61 -13.12 -3.42
N PHE A 187 -2.37 -12.97 -3.88
CA PHE A 187 -1.56 -14.00 -4.49
C PHE A 187 -0.31 -14.20 -3.63
N ARG A 188 0.10 -15.43 -3.45
CA ARG A 188 1.34 -15.77 -2.77
C ARG A 188 2.21 -16.67 -3.62
N MET A 189 3.52 -16.63 -3.40
CA MET A 189 4.50 -17.56 -3.98
C MET A 189 5.72 -17.71 -3.08
N VAL A 190 6.53 -18.76 -3.26
CA VAL A 190 7.92 -18.80 -2.79
C VAL A 190 8.82 -18.62 -4.01
N VAL A 191 9.79 -17.72 -3.94
CA VAL A 191 10.89 -17.63 -4.90
C VAL A 191 12.17 -18.04 -4.18
N HIS A 192 12.82 -19.11 -4.64
CA HIS A 192 13.91 -19.77 -3.93
C HIS A 192 13.51 -20.24 -2.51
N SER A 193 13.92 -19.49 -1.48
CA SER A 193 13.60 -19.71 -0.07
C SER A 193 12.78 -18.58 0.54
N THR A 194 12.45 -17.54 -0.22
CA THR A 194 11.73 -16.36 0.27
C THR A 194 10.27 -16.42 -0.17
N SER A 195 9.37 -16.32 0.79
CA SER A 195 7.93 -16.27 0.60
C SER A 195 7.43 -14.84 0.39
N PHE A 196 6.61 -14.66 -0.64
CA PHE A 196 6.02 -13.39 -1.03
C PHE A 196 4.50 -13.49 -0.97
N CYS A 197 3.84 -12.45 -0.47
CA CYS A 197 2.41 -12.24 -0.56
C CYS A 197 2.13 -10.87 -1.22
N PHE A 198 1.21 -10.84 -2.17
CA PHE A 198 0.75 -9.62 -2.84
C PHE A 198 -0.75 -9.53 -2.59
N VAL A 199 -1.20 -8.44 -1.98
CA VAL A 199 -2.59 -8.18 -1.66
C VAL A 199 -3.01 -6.89 -2.35
N CYS A 200 -4.02 -6.96 -3.20
CA CYS A 200 -4.66 -5.81 -3.81
C CYS A 200 -6.04 -5.64 -3.17
N SER A 201 -6.42 -4.43 -2.76
CA SER A 201 -7.72 -4.17 -2.13
C SER A 201 -8.43 -2.96 -2.71
N HIS A 202 -9.75 -2.96 -2.55
CA HIS A 202 -10.60 -1.80 -2.77
C HIS A 202 -11.56 -1.71 -1.59
N PHE A 203 -11.28 -0.78 -0.67
CA PHE A 203 -12.02 -0.63 0.58
C PHE A 203 -13.20 0.35 0.46
N ALA A 204 -14.04 0.38 1.49
CA ALA A 204 -15.21 1.24 1.62
C ALA A 204 -14.89 2.71 1.26
N ALA A 205 -15.65 3.23 0.30
CA ALA A 205 -15.57 4.63 -0.11
C ALA A 205 -16.41 5.51 0.83
N GLY A 206 -16.16 6.83 0.79
CA GLY A 206 -16.87 7.82 1.60
C GLY A 206 -15.94 8.55 2.55
N GLN A 207 -16.14 9.86 2.72
CA GLN A 207 -15.21 10.73 3.44
C GLN A 207 -14.96 10.24 4.88
N ASN A 208 -16.03 9.92 5.60
CA ASN A 208 -15.99 9.62 7.03
C ASN A 208 -16.02 8.12 7.38
N GLU A 209 -16.00 7.24 6.38
CA GLU A 209 -16.17 5.78 6.56
C GLU A 209 -14.87 5.08 6.99
N VAL A 210 -14.15 5.66 7.96
CA VAL A 210 -12.87 5.13 8.44
C VAL A 210 -13.05 3.76 9.11
N LYS A 211 -14.12 3.61 9.90
CA LYS A 211 -14.44 2.35 10.59
C LYS A 211 -14.65 1.20 9.59
N ASP A 212 -15.38 1.45 8.52
CA ASP A 212 -15.67 0.43 7.51
C ASP A 212 -14.41 0.04 6.73
N ARG A 213 -13.53 0.99 6.43
CA ARG A 213 -12.21 0.68 5.83
C ARG A 213 -11.32 -0.15 6.76
N ASN A 214 -11.29 0.17 8.05
CA ASN A 214 -10.54 -0.61 9.04
C ASN A 214 -11.10 -2.04 9.18
N GLU A 215 -12.42 -2.20 9.08
CA GLU A 215 -13.06 -3.51 9.09
C GLU A 215 -12.77 -4.27 7.78
N ASP A 216 -12.78 -3.62 6.63
CA ASP A 216 -12.38 -4.22 5.34
C ASP A 216 -10.95 -4.78 5.40
N PHE A 217 -10.03 -3.99 5.94
CA PHE A 217 -8.65 -4.40 6.17
C PHE A 217 -8.57 -5.61 7.13
N SER A 218 -9.24 -5.52 8.28
CA SER A 218 -9.20 -6.59 9.30
C SER A 218 -9.84 -7.88 8.78
N SER A 219 -10.90 -7.76 7.98
CA SER A 219 -11.57 -8.84 7.27
C SER A 219 -10.63 -9.52 6.27
N ALA A 220 -9.80 -8.76 5.55
CA ALA A 220 -8.78 -9.30 4.68
C ALA A 220 -7.72 -10.11 5.44
N LEU A 221 -7.13 -9.58 6.51
CA LEU A 221 -6.19 -10.33 7.36
C LEU A 221 -6.79 -11.63 7.89
N ARG A 222 -8.00 -11.58 8.44
CA ARG A 222 -8.63 -12.75 9.06
C ARG A 222 -9.10 -13.80 8.05
N ARG A 223 -9.51 -13.42 6.84
CA ARG A 223 -10.23 -14.31 5.91
C ARG A 223 -9.38 -14.74 4.72
N ILE A 224 -8.32 -14.02 4.39
CA ILE A 224 -7.36 -14.47 3.38
C ILE A 224 -6.47 -15.53 4.01
N LYS A 225 -6.77 -16.79 3.65
CA LYS A 225 -5.99 -17.96 4.02
C LYS A 225 -5.52 -18.69 2.76
N PHE A 226 -4.32 -19.25 2.84
CA PHE A 226 -3.68 -20.04 1.80
C PHE A 226 -3.52 -21.50 2.27
N PRO A 227 -3.16 -22.44 1.37
CA PRO A 227 -2.96 -23.84 1.75
C PRO A 227 -2.01 -24.00 2.93
N GLN A 228 -2.30 -25.00 3.78
CA GLN A 228 -1.58 -25.31 5.03
C GLN A 228 -1.77 -24.24 6.13
N GLY A 229 -2.85 -23.46 6.08
CA GLY A 229 -3.16 -22.47 7.11
C GLY A 229 -2.28 -21.23 7.05
N ARG A 230 -1.53 -21.03 5.96
CA ARG A 230 -0.71 -19.83 5.77
C ARG A 230 -1.60 -18.59 5.66
N GLU A 231 -1.16 -17.52 6.29
CA GLU A 231 -1.88 -16.25 6.40
C GLU A 231 -1.13 -15.17 5.61
N ILE A 232 -1.70 -13.97 5.45
CA ILE A 232 -0.97 -12.87 4.80
C ILE A 232 0.35 -12.61 5.55
N GLU A 233 0.27 -12.49 6.86
CA GLU A 233 1.38 -12.12 7.75
C GLU A 233 2.44 -13.22 7.89
N SER A 234 2.14 -14.47 7.50
CA SER A 234 3.09 -15.58 7.59
C SER A 234 4.13 -15.62 6.45
N HIS A 235 4.29 -14.54 5.69
CA HIS A 235 5.21 -14.46 4.54
C HIS A 235 6.37 -13.52 4.85
N ASP A 236 7.57 -13.85 4.36
CA ASP A 236 8.79 -13.06 4.56
C ASP A 236 8.65 -11.64 3.98
N VAL A 237 7.89 -11.50 2.88
CA VAL A 237 7.64 -10.22 2.22
C VAL A 237 6.16 -10.09 1.85
N VAL A 238 5.51 -9.03 2.33
CA VAL A 238 4.12 -8.70 2.00
C VAL A 238 4.06 -7.36 1.26
N PHE A 239 3.44 -7.35 0.09
CA PHE A 239 3.04 -6.15 -0.64
C PHE A 239 1.53 -5.98 -0.50
N TRP A 240 1.07 -4.91 0.12
CA TRP A 240 -0.36 -4.60 0.19
C TRP A 240 -0.64 -3.23 -0.45
N PHE A 241 -1.46 -3.22 -1.48
CA PHE A 241 -1.76 -2.02 -2.27
C PHE A 241 -3.23 -2.00 -2.75
N GLY A 242 -3.62 -0.94 -3.45
CA GLY A 242 -4.95 -0.76 -4.04
C GLY A 242 -5.65 0.51 -3.55
N ASP A 243 -6.90 0.70 -3.97
CA ASP A 243 -7.72 1.84 -3.56
C ASP A 243 -8.29 1.63 -2.15
N PHE A 244 -7.50 1.97 -1.15
CA PHE A 244 -7.92 1.89 0.24
C PHE A 244 -8.94 2.96 0.63
N ASN A 245 -9.24 3.95 -0.22
CA ASN A 245 -10.23 5.01 0.00
C ASN A 245 -10.07 5.87 1.28
N TYR A 246 -8.96 5.81 2.00
CA TYR A 246 -8.72 6.72 3.14
C TYR A 246 -8.56 8.16 2.65
N ARG A 247 -9.18 9.09 3.37
CA ARG A 247 -9.25 10.51 3.01
C ARG A 247 -8.58 11.37 4.07
N PHE A 248 -8.13 12.55 3.66
CA PHE A 248 -7.74 13.59 4.60
C PHE A 248 -8.95 14.29 5.19
N ASP A 249 -8.92 14.51 6.50
CA ASP A 249 -9.80 15.46 7.16
C ASP A 249 -9.11 16.83 7.22
N ASN A 250 -9.75 17.83 6.60
CA ASN A 250 -9.28 19.22 6.58
C ASN A 250 -10.04 20.11 7.57
N SER A 251 -10.84 19.53 8.48
CA SER A 251 -11.66 20.27 9.44
C SER A 251 -10.95 20.65 10.75
#